data_AF-A0A0S1SEC9-F1
#
_entry.id   AF-A0A0S1SEC9-F1
#
_cell.length_a   1.000
_cell.length_b   1.000
_cell.length_c   1.000
_cell.angle_alpha   90.00
_cell.angle_beta   90.00
_cell.angle_gamma   90.00
#
_symmetry.space_group_name_H-M   'P 1'
#
loop_
_entity.id
_entity.type
_entity.pdbx_description
1 polymer ?
#
loop_
_entity_poly.entity_id
_entity_poly.type
_entity_poly.pdbx_seq_one_letter_code
_entity_poly.pdbx_strand_id
1 'polypeptide(L)'
;MKNLKEPLILFGIAYIIYGIVMNIRMFTEQMWPTFLFFISIVIGIILLLLNRPTKKLKHYKIWQIVIGLIPVTFFFIYMQIVNANNEFDIKTENSIESKTSYFRQGIWINEKDSLVGIEIKGGNWIMFYKGQEIDPTDIYEFTITNELPKYTNTKLKAGKFLILTNKSDTLNYEILGYNKEFLNLKYFPKGNILTYRKEK
;
A
#
# COMPACT_ATOMS: atom_id res chain seq x y z
N MET A 1 28.07 21.58 37.94
CA MET A 1 27.40 21.68 36.62
C MET A 1 28.28 22.38 35.55
N LYS A 2 29.59 22.08 35.42
CA LYS A 2 30.47 22.76 34.43
C LYS A 2 30.47 22.14 33.03
N ASN A 3 29.98 20.90 32.85
CA ASN A 3 30.12 20.13 31.61
C ASN A 3 28.85 20.07 30.73
N LEU A 4 27.73 20.68 31.13
CA LEU A 4 26.47 20.68 30.36
C LEU A 4 26.54 21.49 29.05
N LYS A 5 27.64 22.21 28.81
CA LYS A 5 27.82 23.04 27.60
C LYS A 5 28.35 22.28 26.39
N GLU A 6 28.61 20.98 26.53
CA GLU A 6 29.22 20.17 25.47
C GLU A 6 28.12 19.66 24.53
N PRO A 7 28.25 19.90 23.20
CA PRO A 7 27.22 19.53 22.24
C PRO A 7 26.77 18.06 22.35
N LEU A 8 27.71 17.13 22.52
CA LEU A 8 27.38 15.70 22.58
C LEU A 8 26.59 15.33 23.84
N ILE A 9 26.84 16.02 24.96
CA ILE A 9 26.05 15.84 26.18
C ILE A 9 24.63 16.34 25.96
N LEU A 10 24.46 17.48 25.29
CA LEU A 10 23.14 18.03 24.98
C LEU A 10 22.35 17.09 24.06
N PHE A 11 22.98 16.55 23.01
CA PHE A 11 22.35 15.53 22.16
C PHE A 11 21.98 14.28 22.96
N GLY A 12 22.90 13.73 23.76
CA GLY A 12 22.63 12.55 24.57
C GLY A 12 21.45 12.72 25.52
N ILE A 13 21.36 13.87 26.20
CA ILE A 13 20.22 14.21 27.07
C ILE A 13 18.94 14.37 26.25
N ALA A 14 18.98 15.03 25.09
CA ALA A 14 17.81 15.21 24.24
C ALA A 14 17.24 13.86 23.76
N TYR A 15 18.08 12.91 23.37
CA TYR A 15 17.66 11.55 23.02
C TYR A 15 17.04 10.81 24.21
N ILE A 16 17.58 10.98 25.43
CA ILE A 16 16.98 10.38 26.62
C ILE A 16 15.61 10.98 26.93
N ILE A 17 15.48 12.32 26.88
CA ILE A 17 14.20 13.02 27.06
C ILE A 17 13.19 12.58 26.00
N TYR A 18 13.59 12.53 24.73
CA TYR A 18 12.73 12.05 23.65
C TYR A 18 12.24 10.63 23.92
N GLY A 19 13.13 9.72 24.34
CA GLY A 19 12.75 8.36 24.73
C GLY A 19 11.68 8.38 25.82
N ILE A 20 11.91 9.10 26.92
CA ILE A 20 10.96 9.19 28.03
C ILE A 20 9.59 9.72 27.56
N VAL A 21 9.58 10.75 26.70
CA VAL A 21 8.34 11.29 26.12
C VAL A 21 7.61 10.23 25.30
N MET A 22 8.33 9.48 24.45
CA MET A 22 7.74 8.39 23.66
C MET A 22 7.18 7.28 24.54
N ASN A 23 7.86 6.95 25.64
CA ASN A 23 7.37 5.97 26.61
C ASN A 23 6.08 6.44 27.31
N ILE A 24 6.01 7.72 27.73
CA ILE A 24 4.77 8.28 28.31
C ILE A 24 3.63 8.24 27.29
N ARG A 25 3.90 8.67 26.05
CA ARG A 25 2.89 8.69 24.98
C ARG A 25 2.36 7.28 24.67
N MET A 26 3.19 6.25 24.76
CA MET A 26 2.76 4.85 24.62
C MET A 26 1.64 4.50 25.62
N PHE A 27 1.79 4.91 26.89
CA PHE A 27 0.79 4.62 27.93
C PHE A 27 -0.45 5.51 27.84
N THR A 28 -0.31 6.77 27.42
CA THR A 28 -1.45 7.71 27.33
C THR A 28 -2.28 7.52 26.06
N GLU A 29 -1.64 7.20 24.94
CA GLU A 29 -2.27 7.14 23.61
C GLU A 29 -2.49 5.69 23.12
N GLN A 30 -2.17 4.67 23.93
CA GLN A 30 -2.21 3.25 23.55
C GLN A 30 -1.48 2.94 22.24
N MET A 31 -0.44 3.71 21.93
CA MET A 31 0.40 3.46 20.76
C MET A 31 1.20 2.17 20.96
N TRP A 32 1.39 1.40 19.89
CA TRP A 32 2.16 0.15 19.88
C TRP A 32 3.54 0.30 20.54
N PRO A 33 4.13 -0.77 21.11
CA PRO A 33 5.40 -0.73 21.82
C PRO A 33 6.46 -0.04 20.95
N THR A 34 6.80 1.19 21.34
CA THR A 34 7.70 2.01 20.54
C THR A 34 9.10 1.56 20.85
N PHE A 35 9.62 0.62 20.05
CA PHE A 35 11.05 0.29 20.00
C PHE A 35 11.92 1.57 19.93
N LEU A 36 11.36 2.66 19.41
CA LEU A 36 11.91 4.02 19.45
C LEU A 36 12.34 4.49 20.85
N PHE A 37 11.63 4.12 21.93
CA PHE A 37 12.06 4.40 23.30
C PHE A 37 13.43 3.77 23.59
N PHE A 38 13.51 2.44 23.45
CA PHE A 38 14.73 1.69 23.74
C PHE A 38 15.89 2.13 22.85
N ILE A 39 15.63 2.32 21.55
CA ILE A 39 16.61 2.80 20.57
C ILE A 39 17.11 4.19 20.96
N SER A 40 16.21 5.11 21.32
CA SER A 40 16.58 6.47 21.70
C SER A 40 17.39 6.53 22.99
N ILE A 41 17.03 5.73 24.01
CA ILE A 41 17.79 5.63 25.25
C ILE A 41 19.19 5.08 25.00
N VAL A 42 19.32 4.01 24.20
CA VAL A 42 20.61 3.41 23.85
C VAL A 42 21.49 4.40 23.11
N ILE A 43 20.95 5.09 22.10
CA ILE A 43 21.66 6.15 21.36
C ILE A 43 22.11 7.26 22.32
N GLY A 44 21.22 7.72 23.21
CA GLY A 44 21.53 8.75 24.18
C GLY A 44 22.70 8.37 25.11
N ILE A 45 22.68 7.14 25.65
CA ILE A 45 23.77 6.61 26.48
C ILE A 45 25.08 6.53 25.69
N ILE A 46 25.06 6.02 24.46
CA ILE A 46 26.25 5.94 23.60
C ILE A 46 26.84 7.32 23.36
N LEU A 47 26.02 8.33 23.05
CA LEU A 47 26.47 9.71 22.85
C LEU A 47 27.11 10.29 24.13
N LEU A 48 26.54 10.01 25.31
CA LEU A 48 27.13 10.42 26.59
C LEU A 48 28.49 9.76 26.84
N LEU A 49 28.65 8.47 26.52
CA LEU A 49 29.91 7.74 26.67
C LEU A 49 30.99 8.25 25.70
N LEU A 50 30.60 8.57 24.46
CA LEU A 50 31.50 9.10 23.42
C LEU A 50 31.99 10.53 23.72
N ASN A 51 31.41 11.23 24.69
CA ASN A 51 31.81 12.60 25.00
C ASN A 51 33.26 12.71 25.50
N ARG A 52 33.73 11.80 26.35
CA ARG A 52 35.12 11.82 26.84
C ARG A 52 36.15 11.57 25.73
N PRO A 53 36.04 10.52 24.88
CA PRO A 53 37.05 10.27 23.84
C PRO A 53 37.07 11.35 22.77
N THR A 54 35.92 11.92 22.38
CA THR A 54 35.84 12.96 21.34
C THR A 54 36.60 14.24 21.70
N LYS A 55 36.78 14.57 22.98
CA LYS A 55 37.57 15.74 23.42
C LYS A 55 39.05 15.69 23.05
N LYS A 56 39.57 14.49 22.74
CA LYS A 56 40.95 14.32 22.28
C LYS A 56 41.17 14.84 20.85
N LEU A 57 40.10 15.12 20.10
CA LEU A 57 40.17 15.58 18.72
C LEU A 57 40.43 17.10 18.64
N LYS A 58 41.18 17.51 17.62
CA LYS A 58 41.30 18.93 17.24
C LYS A 58 39.91 19.43 16.81
N HIS A 59 39.49 20.60 17.30
CA HIS A 59 38.15 21.15 17.08
C HIS A 59 37.00 20.22 17.53
N TYR A 60 37.16 19.52 18.65
CA TYR A 60 36.21 18.50 19.13
C TYR A 60 34.72 18.93 19.12
N LYS A 61 34.41 20.20 19.36
CA LYS A 61 33.02 20.70 19.36
C LYS A 61 32.31 20.48 18.02
N ILE A 62 33.01 20.66 16.90
CA ILE A 62 32.47 20.44 15.56
C ILE A 62 32.21 18.95 15.36
N TRP A 63 33.18 18.10 15.70
CA TRP A 63 33.05 16.65 15.62
C TRP A 63 31.90 16.12 16.48
N GLN A 64 31.69 16.67 17.67
CA GLN A 64 30.56 16.31 18.53
C GLN A 64 29.20 16.65 17.91
N ILE A 65 29.09 17.76 17.18
CA ILE A 65 27.86 18.12 16.47
C ILE A 65 27.61 17.13 15.32
N VAL A 66 28.63 16.83 14.53
CA VAL A 66 28.52 15.86 13.42
C VAL A 66 28.07 14.51 13.94
N ILE A 67 28.73 13.99 14.98
CA ILE A 67 28.40 12.69 15.58
C ILE A 67 26.97 12.68 16.15
N GLY A 68 26.54 13.77 16.79
CA GLY A 68 25.19 13.89 17.35
C GLY A 68 24.08 13.87 16.29
N LEU A 69 24.36 14.31 15.06
CA LEU A 69 23.39 14.33 13.95
C LEU A 69 23.30 13.01 13.18
N ILE A 70 24.32 12.14 13.25
CA ILE A 70 24.38 10.86 12.50
C ILE A 70 23.09 10.04 12.64
N PRO A 71 22.53 9.80 13.85
CA PRO A 71 21.37 8.93 13.96
C PRO A 71 20.12 9.55 13.32
N VAL A 72 19.95 10.89 13.37
CA VAL A 72 18.84 11.58 12.69
C VAL A 72 18.97 11.46 11.17
N THR A 73 20.17 11.73 10.64
CA THR A 73 20.40 11.67 9.18
C THR A 73 20.24 10.25 8.66
N PHE A 74 20.72 9.25 9.40
CA PHE A 74 20.56 7.85 9.02
C PHE A 74 19.08 7.44 9.04
N PHE A 75 18.34 7.80 10.09
CA PHE A 75 16.91 7.55 10.17
C PHE A 75 16.14 8.20 9.01
N PHE A 76 16.48 9.45 8.68
CA PHE A 76 15.83 10.16 7.57
C PHE A 76 16.09 9.49 6.21
N ILE A 77 17.34 9.09 5.93
CA ILE A 77 17.69 8.36 4.71
C ILE A 77 16.98 7.00 4.67
N TYR A 78 16.97 6.27 5.79
CA TYR A 78 16.26 5.00 5.90
C TYR A 78 14.76 5.16 5.61
N MET A 79 14.12 6.17 6.20
CA MET A 79 12.71 6.48 5.96
C MET A 79 12.44 6.83 4.48
N GLN A 80 13.34 7.58 3.82
CA GLN A 80 13.21 7.84 2.38
C GLN A 80 13.30 6.56 1.55
N ILE A 81 14.24 5.67 1.87
CA ILE A 81 14.41 4.39 1.16
C ILE A 81 13.18 3.51 1.36
N VAL A 82 12.69 3.37 2.61
CA VAL A 82 11.48 2.59 2.90
C VAL A 82 10.27 3.17 2.18
N ASN A 83 10.10 4.49 2.16
CA ASN A 83 8.98 5.12 1.46
C ASN A 83 9.07 4.93 -0.07
N ALA A 84 10.27 5.06 -0.65
CA ALA A 84 10.48 4.83 -2.08
C ALA A 84 10.24 3.37 -2.47
N ASN A 85 10.68 2.43 -1.64
CA ASN A 85 10.43 1.01 -1.84
C ASN A 85 8.94 0.69 -1.69
N ASN A 86 8.25 1.24 -0.70
CA ASN A 86 6.79 1.07 -0.57
C ASN A 86 6.04 1.61 -1.78
N GLU A 87 6.45 2.76 -2.34
CA GLU A 87 5.83 3.31 -3.55
C GLU A 87 6.11 2.43 -4.79
N PHE A 88 7.32 1.87 -4.87
CA PHE A 88 7.71 0.93 -5.92
C PHE A 88 6.97 -0.40 -5.80
N ASP A 89 6.85 -0.95 -4.60
CA ASP A 89 6.13 -2.19 -4.30
C ASP A 89 4.63 -2.00 -4.55
N ILE A 90 4.03 -0.87 -4.15
CA ILE A 90 2.63 -0.55 -4.46
C ILE A 90 2.43 -0.39 -5.98
N LYS A 91 3.35 0.23 -6.71
CA LYS A 91 3.26 0.33 -8.18
C LYS A 91 3.48 -1.01 -8.87
N THR A 92 4.34 -1.86 -8.32
CA THR A 92 4.69 -3.17 -8.85
C THR A 92 3.61 -4.21 -8.54
N GLU A 93 3.05 -4.21 -7.33
CA GLU A 93 1.90 -5.01 -6.92
C GLU A 93 0.63 -4.57 -7.67
N ASN A 94 0.37 -3.26 -7.81
CA ASN A 94 -0.74 -2.79 -8.65
C ASN A 94 -0.54 -3.06 -10.16
N SER A 95 0.67 -3.34 -10.63
CA SER A 95 0.92 -3.70 -12.04
C SER A 95 1.05 -5.21 -12.29
N ILE A 96 1.38 -6.01 -11.26
CA ILE A 96 1.54 -7.47 -11.36
C ILE A 96 0.30 -8.21 -10.83
N GLU A 97 -0.38 -7.70 -9.79
CA GLU A 97 -1.64 -8.25 -9.30
C GLU A 97 -2.82 -7.95 -10.25
N SER A 98 -2.64 -7.05 -11.24
CA SER A 98 -3.74 -6.45 -12.00
C SER A 98 -4.10 -7.06 -13.35
N LYS A 99 -3.59 -8.23 -13.76
CA LYS A 99 -4.18 -8.90 -14.95
C LYS A 99 -4.55 -10.37 -14.82
N THR A 100 -4.02 -11.20 -13.91
CA THR A 100 -4.27 -12.66 -13.99
C THR A 100 -4.66 -13.41 -12.71
N SER A 101 -4.52 -12.83 -11.51
CA SER A 101 -4.70 -13.59 -10.26
C SER A 101 -6.08 -13.46 -9.61
N TYR A 102 -6.75 -12.32 -9.75
CA TYR A 102 -7.98 -12.05 -8.98
C TYR A 102 -9.13 -12.98 -9.37
N PHE A 103 -9.43 -13.07 -10.68
CA PHE A 103 -10.45 -13.97 -11.18
C PHE A 103 -9.86 -15.28 -11.65
N ARG A 104 -10.52 -16.38 -11.28
CA ARG A 104 -10.15 -17.71 -11.77
C ARG A 104 -10.43 -17.79 -13.26
N GLN A 105 -9.45 -18.27 -13.99
CA GLN A 105 -9.58 -18.54 -15.41
C GLN A 105 -10.66 -19.60 -15.69
N GLY A 106 -11.20 -19.54 -16.89
CA GLY A 106 -12.24 -20.42 -17.40
C GLY A 106 -13.53 -19.69 -17.76
N ILE A 107 -14.54 -20.47 -18.05
CA ILE A 107 -15.84 -20.00 -18.54
C ILE A 107 -16.80 -19.82 -17.36
N TRP A 108 -17.55 -18.72 -17.39
CA TRP A 108 -18.60 -18.42 -16.45
C TRP A 108 -19.88 -18.10 -17.21
N ILE A 109 -20.95 -18.85 -16.92
CA ILE A 109 -22.24 -18.75 -17.62
C ILE A 109 -23.20 -17.93 -16.78
N ASN A 110 -23.96 -17.04 -17.43
CA ASN A 110 -24.96 -16.23 -16.76
C ASN A 110 -26.10 -17.11 -16.22
N GLU A 111 -26.54 -16.87 -14.98
CA GLU A 111 -27.59 -17.67 -14.36
C GLU A 111 -28.97 -17.50 -15.00
N LYS A 112 -29.25 -16.32 -15.56
CA LYS A 112 -30.55 -16.00 -16.16
C LYS A 112 -30.61 -16.38 -17.63
N ASP A 113 -29.48 -16.37 -18.32
CA ASP A 113 -29.37 -16.73 -19.74
C ASP A 113 -28.18 -17.64 -19.98
N SER A 114 -28.45 -18.93 -20.18
CA SER A 114 -27.43 -19.96 -20.41
C SER A 114 -26.62 -19.79 -21.71
N LEU A 115 -27.10 -18.94 -22.62
CA LEU A 115 -26.41 -18.63 -23.88
C LEU A 115 -25.38 -17.51 -23.70
N VAL A 116 -25.47 -16.70 -22.65
CA VAL A 116 -24.54 -15.60 -22.38
C VAL A 116 -23.50 -16.05 -21.36
N GLY A 117 -22.23 -15.75 -21.64
CA GLY A 117 -21.14 -16.04 -20.72
C GLY A 117 -19.98 -15.10 -20.84
N ILE A 118 -19.01 -15.32 -19.95
CA ILE A 118 -17.70 -14.68 -19.98
C ILE A 118 -16.62 -15.76 -19.91
N GLU A 119 -15.54 -15.61 -20.67
CA GLU A 119 -14.32 -16.40 -20.52
C GLU A 119 -13.22 -15.49 -19.98
N ILE A 120 -12.59 -15.92 -18.89
CA ILE A 120 -11.44 -15.23 -18.31
C ILE A 120 -10.20 -16.04 -18.66
N LYS A 121 -9.33 -15.47 -19.50
CA LYS A 121 -8.15 -16.19 -20.01
C LYS A 121 -7.04 -15.22 -20.36
N GLY A 122 -5.82 -15.51 -19.89
CA GLY A 122 -4.63 -14.73 -20.23
C GLY A 122 -4.72 -13.24 -19.87
N GLY A 123 -5.52 -12.90 -18.86
CA GLY A 123 -5.78 -11.52 -18.45
C GLY A 123 -6.76 -10.73 -19.30
N ASN A 124 -7.46 -11.43 -20.20
CA ASN A 124 -8.59 -10.89 -20.93
C ASN A 124 -9.91 -11.34 -20.31
N TRP A 125 -10.89 -10.46 -20.41
CA TRP A 125 -12.29 -10.70 -20.12
C TRP A 125 -13.05 -10.74 -21.44
N ILE A 126 -13.45 -11.93 -21.84
CA ILE A 126 -14.06 -12.17 -23.15
C ILE A 126 -15.54 -12.41 -22.94
N MET A 127 -16.39 -11.51 -23.42
CA MET A 127 -17.84 -11.72 -23.40
C MET A 127 -18.23 -12.59 -24.60
N PHE A 128 -19.22 -13.46 -24.45
CA PHE A 128 -19.69 -14.26 -25.59
C PHE A 128 -21.18 -14.60 -25.49
N TYR A 129 -21.76 -14.87 -26.67
CA TYR A 129 -23.05 -15.51 -26.83
C TYR A 129 -22.86 -16.86 -27.54
N LYS A 130 -23.38 -17.95 -26.98
CA LYS A 130 -23.22 -19.30 -27.53
C LYS A 130 -23.79 -19.35 -28.96
N GLY A 131 -22.97 -19.82 -29.90
CA GLY A 131 -23.35 -19.90 -31.32
C GLY A 131 -23.04 -18.65 -32.15
N GLN A 132 -22.42 -17.63 -31.55
CA GLN A 132 -21.87 -16.47 -32.26
C GLN A 132 -20.34 -16.49 -32.23
N GLU A 133 -19.72 -15.98 -33.30
CA GLU A 133 -18.28 -15.73 -33.31
C GLU A 133 -17.95 -14.57 -32.38
N ILE A 134 -16.81 -14.66 -31.69
CA ILE A 134 -16.34 -13.63 -30.76
C ILE A 134 -15.68 -12.52 -31.58
N ASP A 135 -16.22 -11.32 -31.49
CA ASP A 135 -15.64 -10.15 -32.14
C ASP A 135 -14.49 -9.58 -31.29
N PRO A 136 -13.47 -8.94 -31.87
CA PRO A 136 -12.44 -8.24 -31.09
C PRO A 136 -12.98 -7.18 -30.12
N THR A 137 -14.18 -6.64 -30.36
CA THR A 137 -14.88 -5.73 -29.46
C THR A 137 -15.49 -6.43 -28.24
N ASP A 138 -15.58 -7.76 -28.23
CA ASP A 138 -16.02 -8.53 -27.07
C ASP A 138 -14.87 -8.90 -26.11
N ILE A 139 -13.63 -8.57 -26.49
CA ILE A 139 -12.41 -8.84 -25.73
C ILE A 139 -11.97 -7.58 -24.99
N TYR A 140 -11.99 -7.64 -23.67
CA TYR A 140 -11.61 -6.54 -22.80
C TYR A 140 -10.36 -6.87 -21.99
N GLU A 141 -9.50 -5.88 -21.80
CA GLU A 141 -8.58 -5.90 -20.67
C GLU A 141 -9.36 -5.54 -19.41
N PHE A 142 -9.04 -6.16 -18.28
CA PHE A 142 -9.70 -5.85 -17.02
C PHE A 142 -8.74 -5.31 -15.96
N THR A 143 -9.27 -4.46 -15.09
CA THR A 143 -8.55 -3.89 -13.94
C THR A 143 -9.47 -3.88 -12.73
N ILE A 144 -8.89 -4.19 -11.56
CA ILE A 144 -9.59 -4.13 -10.27
C ILE A 144 -9.09 -2.91 -9.50
N THR A 145 -10.00 -2.14 -8.93
CA THR A 145 -9.64 -0.97 -8.11
C THR A 145 -10.58 -0.82 -6.93
N ASN A 146 -10.10 -0.20 -5.86
CA ASN A 146 -10.93 0.22 -4.73
C ASN A 146 -11.43 1.67 -4.87
N GLU A 147 -11.00 2.37 -5.93
CA GLU A 147 -11.36 3.75 -6.22
C GLU A 147 -12.65 3.82 -7.06
N LEU A 148 -13.45 4.87 -6.85
CA LEU A 148 -14.61 5.12 -7.70
C LEU A 148 -14.17 5.34 -9.15
N PRO A 149 -14.82 4.70 -10.14
CA PRO A 149 -14.55 5.00 -11.54
C PRO A 149 -14.84 6.48 -11.85
N LYS A 150 -13.94 7.12 -12.61
CA LYS A 150 -13.92 8.58 -12.90
C LYS A 150 -15.22 9.16 -13.48
N TYR A 151 -16.13 8.31 -13.96
CA TYR A 151 -17.39 8.70 -14.60
C TYR A 151 -18.65 8.33 -13.78
N THR A 152 -18.49 7.90 -12.53
CA THR A 152 -19.63 7.58 -11.65
C THR A 152 -20.09 8.81 -10.87
N ASN A 153 -21.20 9.43 -11.30
CA ASN A 153 -21.79 10.65 -10.70
C ASN A 153 -22.48 10.43 -9.34
N THR A 154 -22.22 9.32 -8.66
CA THR A 154 -22.94 8.97 -7.42
C THR A 154 -21.95 8.83 -6.28
N LYS A 155 -22.31 9.37 -5.10
CA LYS A 155 -21.62 9.15 -3.82
C LYS A 155 -21.68 7.65 -3.46
N LEU A 156 -20.93 6.82 -4.16
CA LEU A 156 -20.81 5.40 -3.86
C LEU A 156 -19.82 5.24 -2.70
N LYS A 157 -20.08 4.26 -1.84
CA LYS A 157 -19.14 3.87 -0.78
C LYS A 157 -17.90 3.25 -1.44
N ALA A 158 -16.76 3.33 -0.75
CA ALA A 158 -15.57 2.58 -1.14
C ALA A 158 -15.91 1.08 -1.24
N GLY A 159 -15.54 0.45 -2.35
CA GLY A 159 -15.83 -0.94 -2.69
C GLY A 159 -14.90 -1.43 -3.78
N LYS A 160 -14.90 -2.74 -4.08
CA LYS A 160 -14.09 -3.31 -5.17
C LYS A 160 -14.82 -3.15 -6.51
N PHE A 161 -14.19 -2.45 -7.44
CA PHE A 161 -14.70 -2.20 -8.79
C PHE A 161 -13.91 -2.99 -9.82
N LEU A 162 -14.62 -3.40 -10.87
CA LEU A 162 -14.08 -3.99 -12.08
C LEU A 162 -14.27 -3.01 -13.23
N ILE A 163 -13.15 -2.64 -13.86
CA ILE A 163 -13.13 -1.80 -15.05
C ILE A 163 -12.70 -2.69 -16.21
N LEU A 164 -13.52 -2.74 -17.26
CA LEU A 164 -13.23 -3.44 -18.50
C LEU A 164 -12.99 -2.41 -19.60
N THR A 165 -11.88 -2.50 -20.31
CA THR A 165 -11.53 -1.55 -21.38
C THR A 165 -11.10 -2.31 -22.63
N ASN A 166 -11.64 -1.91 -23.76
CA ASN A 166 -11.17 -2.34 -25.08
C ASN A 166 -10.92 -1.10 -25.95
N LYS A 167 -10.75 -1.28 -27.27
CA LYS A 167 -10.49 -0.16 -28.20
C LYS A 167 -11.69 0.77 -28.41
N SER A 168 -12.90 0.33 -28.11
CA SER A 168 -14.16 0.99 -28.48
C SER A 168 -14.95 1.52 -27.28
N ASP A 169 -14.80 0.92 -26.10
CA ASP A 169 -15.64 1.20 -24.94
C ASP A 169 -14.92 0.89 -23.60
N THR A 170 -15.48 1.42 -22.51
CA THR A 170 -15.10 1.12 -21.13
C THR A 170 -16.34 0.83 -20.29
N LEU A 171 -16.40 -0.39 -19.75
CA LEU A 171 -17.50 -0.86 -18.90
C LEU A 171 -17.07 -0.87 -17.44
N ASN A 172 -17.96 -0.43 -16.55
CA ASN A 172 -17.68 -0.32 -15.12
C ASN A 172 -18.65 -1.17 -14.31
N TYR A 173 -18.12 -1.96 -13.38
CA TYR A 173 -18.90 -2.83 -12.52
C TYR A 173 -18.48 -2.70 -11.06
N GLU A 174 -19.46 -2.84 -10.15
CA GLU A 174 -19.20 -3.14 -8.75
C GLU A 174 -19.12 -4.66 -8.57
N ILE A 175 -18.10 -5.15 -7.86
CA ILE A 175 -18.00 -6.57 -7.51
C ILE A 175 -18.79 -6.77 -6.21
N LEU A 176 -20.01 -7.31 -6.34
CA LEU A 176 -20.88 -7.57 -5.19
C LEU A 176 -20.46 -8.83 -4.42
N GLY A 177 -19.84 -9.80 -5.11
CA GLY A 177 -19.33 -11.01 -4.48
C GLY A 177 -18.68 -11.94 -5.51
N TYR A 178 -17.65 -12.66 -5.10
CA TYR A 178 -16.91 -13.59 -5.96
C TYR A 178 -16.30 -14.72 -5.13
N ASN A 179 -16.44 -15.96 -5.61
CA ASN A 179 -15.74 -17.12 -5.07
C ASN A 179 -15.45 -18.17 -6.16
N LYS A 180 -15.17 -19.44 -5.77
CA LYS A 180 -14.83 -20.52 -6.71
C LYS A 180 -15.97 -20.93 -7.65
N GLU A 181 -17.22 -20.62 -7.29
CA GLU A 181 -18.44 -21.11 -7.95
C GLU A 181 -19.27 -19.98 -8.55
N PHE A 182 -19.30 -18.80 -7.92
CA PHE A 182 -20.12 -17.68 -8.34
C PHE A 182 -19.35 -16.37 -8.50
N LEU A 183 -19.89 -15.51 -9.36
CA LEU A 183 -19.45 -14.14 -9.59
C LEU A 183 -20.67 -13.24 -9.75
N ASN A 184 -20.78 -12.24 -8.87
CA ASN A 184 -21.86 -11.26 -8.85
C ASN A 184 -21.31 -9.87 -9.17
N LEU A 185 -21.78 -9.29 -10.26
CA LEU A 185 -21.39 -7.98 -10.73
C LEU A 185 -22.61 -7.08 -10.82
N LYS A 186 -22.44 -5.79 -10.51
CA LYS A 186 -23.45 -4.77 -10.77
C LYS A 186 -22.94 -3.82 -11.83
N TYR A 187 -23.61 -3.77 -12.97
CA TYR A 187 -23.23 -2.91 -14.07
C TYR A 187 -23.59 -1.45 -13.80
N PHE A 188 -22.62 -0.55 -13.94
CA PHE A 188 -22.86 0.90 -14.02
C PHE A 188 -22.98 1.30 -15.49
N PRO A 189 -23.98 2.11 -15.88
CA PRO A 189 -24.78 3.02 -15.05
C PRO A 189 -26.16 2.48 -14.61
N LYS A 190 -26.62 1.36 -15.19
CA LYS A 190 -28.02 0.90 -15.06
C LYS A 190 -28.34 0.22 -13.73
N GLY A 191 -27.32 -0.21 -12.98
CA GLY A 191 -27.49 -0.95 -11.73
C GLY A 191 -27.94 -2.40 -11.89
N ASN A 192 -27.92 -2.93 -13.12
CA ASN A 192 -28.29 -4.31 -13.39
C ASN A 192 -27.31 -5.28 -12.72
N ILE A 193 -27.83 -6.29 -12.03
CA ILE A 193 -27.01 -7.33 -11.41
C ILE A 193 -26.88 -8.50 -12.38
N LEU A 194 -25.64 -8.89 -12.65
CA LEU A 194 -25.24 -10.03 -13.44
C LEU A 194 -24.66 -11.07 -12.48
N THR A 195 -25.23 -12.27 -12.49
CA THR A 195 -24.75 -13.40 -11.71
C THR A 195 -24.27 -14.47 -12.67
N TYR A 196 -23.04 -14.91 -12.50
CA TYR A 196 -22.44 -15.97 -13.28
C TYR A 196 -22.06 -17.14 -12.39
N ARG A 197 -22.21 -18.36 -12.93
CA ARG A 197 -21.65 -19.58 -12.34
C ARG A 197 -20.50 -20.07 -13.17
N LYS A 198 -19.48 -20.59 -12.49
CA LYS A 198 -18.37 -21.24 -13.17
C LYS A 198 -18.86 -22.50 -13.89
N GLU A 199 -18.55 -22.60 -15.18
CA GLU A 199 -18.79 -23.83 -15.95
C GLU A 199 -17.80 -24.90 -15.45
N LYS A 200 -18.30 -26.13 -15.24
CA LYS A 200 -17.54 -27.23 -14.64
C LYS A 200 -16.53 -27.81 -15.62
#